data_AF-A0A847PMH8-F1
#
_entry.id   AF-A0A847PMH8-F1
#
_cell.length_a   1.000
_cell.length_b   1.000
_cell.length_c   1.000
_cell.angle_alpha   90.00
_cell.angle_beta   90.00
_cell.angle_gamma   90.00
#
_symmetry.space_group_name_H-M   'P 1'
#
loop_
_entity.id
_entity.type
_entity.pdbx_description
1 polymer ?
#
loop_
_entity_poly.entity_id
_entity_poly.type
_entity_poly.pdbx_seq_one_letter_code
_entity_poly.pdbx_strand_id
1 'polypeptide(L)'
;MKLSKVMAILAVVFTLMAVFACKDPVGPSNPEVSTVEAVNFSPKEGEVGPGDKVTLTTNTAGAMIYYTINGTEPTKASPSFYQTGTVTVNEALTIKAFAVKSGMKDSAVSSASYTIDPKATGVV
;
A
#
# COMPACT_ATOMS: atom_id res chain seq x y z
N MET A 1 -27.37 37.27 -30.30
CA MET A 1 -27.12 35.87 -30.75
C MET A 1 -26.78 35.06 -29.50
N LYS A 2 -27.70 34.37 -28.83
CA LYS A 2 -28.34 33.09 -29.21
C LYS A 2 -27.33 32.13 -29.87
N LEU A 3 -26.77 31.20 -29.08
CA LEU A 3 -26.86 29.77 -29.42
C LEU A 3 -26.56 28.90 -28.21
N SER A 4 -27.62 28.55 -27.51
CA SER A 4 -27.69 27.41 -26.61
C SER A 4 -27.99 26.15 -27.42
N LYS A 5 -27.56 24.99 -26.87
CA LYS A 5 -28.03 23.60 -27.13
C LYS A 5 -27.32 22.81 -28.24
N VAL A 6 -26.47 21.86 -27.82
CA VAL A 6 -26.41 20.42 -28.20
C VAL A 6 -25.46 19.79 -27.15
N MET A 7 -25.84 19.30 -25.96
CA MET A 7 -26.76 18.21 -25.58
C MET A 7 -26.65 16.99 -26.48
N ALA A 8 -26.23 15.87 -25.89
CA ALA A 8 -26.30 14.49 -26.38
C ALA A 8 -25.09 14.02 -27.22
N ILE A 9 -24.15 13.28 -26.62
CA ILE A 9 -24.15 11.80 -26.52
C ILE A 9 -23.57 11.19 -27.81
N LEU A 10 -22.43 10.48 -27.72
CA LEU A 10 -22.35 9.03 -27.97
C LEU A 10 -20.90 8.47 -27.85
N ALA A 11 -20.73 7.45 -26.99
CA ALA A 11 -19.67 6.42 -26.93
C ALA A 11 -18.21 6.85 -26.57
N VAL A 12 -17.69 6.61 -25.34
CA VAL A 12 -17.25 5.32 -24.75
C VAL A 12 -16.09 4.72 -25.58
N VAL A 13 -14.82 4.70 -25.13
CA VAL A 13 -14.18 3.58 -24.37
C VAL A 13 -12.68 3.91 -24.08
N PHE A 14 -12.26 3.78 -22.81
CA PHE A 14 -10.96 3.29 -22.25
C PHE A 14 -9.62 3.92 -22.75
N THR A 15 -8.62 4.27 -21.94
CA THR A 15 -8.17 3.71 -20.64
C THR A 15 -7.06 4.59 -20.07
N LEU A 16 -7.25 5.02 -18.82
CA LEU A 16 -6.28 4.97 -17.72
C LEU A 16 -4.79 5.17 -18.06
N MET A 17 -4.24 6.35 -17.79
CA MET A 17 -2.84 6.46 -17.34
C MET A 17 -2.71 7.37 -16.11
N ALA A 18 -2.54 6.67 -14.98
CA ALA A 18 -1.90 7.09 -13.73
C ALA A 18 -2.58 8.19 -12.90
N VAL A 19 -3.71 7.83 -12.32
CA VAL A 19 -3.96 8.17 -10.91
C VAL A 19 -2.97 7.35 -10.08
N PHE A 20 -1.79 7.91 -9.80
CA PHE A 20 -0.82 7.33 -8.86
C PHE A 20 -0.37 8.38 -7.83
N ALA A 21 -1.38 8.99 -7.21
CA ALA A 21 -1.30 9.48 -5.85
C ALA A 21 -2.72 9.30 -5.30
N CYS A 22 -2.95 8.27 -4.49
CA CYS A 22 -4.23 8.05 -3.84
C CYS A 22 -4.44 9.18 -2.83
N LYS A 23 -4.91 10.32 -3.33
CA LYS A 23 -5.53 11.37 -2.55
C LYS A 23 -6.88 10.82 -2.12
N ASP A 24 -6.88 9.95 -1.11
CA ASP A 24 -8.14 9.60 -0.48
C ASP A 24 -8.71 10.88 0.16
N PRO A 25 -9.96 11.26 -0.14
CA PRO A 25 -10.60 12.38 0.53
C PRO A 25 -10.88 11.93 1.97
N VAL A 26 -9.95 12.24 2.88
CA VAL A 26 -10.20 12.09 4.32
C VAL A 26 -11.40 12.97 4.67
N GLY A 27 -12.55 12.34 4.92
CA GLY A 27 -13.78 12.99 5.33
C GLY A 27 -13.61 13.74 6.66
N PRO A 28 -14.48 14.71 6.98
CA PRO A 28 -14.24 15.62 8.08
C PRO A 28 -14.46 14.91 9.43
N SER A 29 -13.50 15.03 10.34
CA SER A 29 -13.64 15.16 11.82
C SER A 29 -12.71 14.26 12.67
N ASN A 30 -11.54 14.80 13.05
CA ASN A 30 -11.01 14.79 14.43
C ASN A 30 -9.76 15.69 14.47
N PRO A 31 -9.42 16.41 15.58
CA PRO A 31 -8.26 17.30 15.59
C PRO A 31 -7.00 16.48 15.29
N GLU A 32 -6.14 17.00 14.41
CA GLU A 32 -4.95 16.34 13.86
C GLU A 32 -4.01 15.86 14.96
N VAL A 33 -4.27 14.66 15.49
CA VAL A 33 -3.25 13.88 16.17
C VAL A 33 -2.28 13.50 15.08
N SER A 34 -1.07 14.05 15.13
CA SER A 34 0.05 13.70 14.27
C SER A 34 0.23 12.17 14.30
N THR A 35 -0.35 11.49 13.32
CA THR A 35 -0.42 10.04 13.18
C THR A 35 0.51 9.64 12.04
N VAL A 36 1.22 8.53 12.22
CA VAL A 36 2.12 8.02 11.19
C VAL A 36 1.30 7.48 10.02
N GLU A 37 1.72 7.79 8.80
CA GLU A 37 1.10 7.25 7.60
C GLU A 37 1.21 5.72 7.55
N ALA A 38 0.15 5.08 7.05
CA ALA A 38 0.10 3.64 6.87
C ALA A 38 1.21 3.12 5.93
N VAL A 39 1.53 1.84 6.08
CA VAL A 39 2.57 1.19 5.28
C VAL A 39 1.98 0.77 3.95
N ASN A 40 2.60 1.19 2.86
CA ASN A 40 2.23 0.79 1.51
C ASN A 40 3.06 -0.41 1.05
N PHE A 41 2.39 -1.37 0.39
CA PHE A 41 3.01 -2.56 -0.19
C PHE A 41 3.08 -2.46 -1.72
N SER A 42 4.21 -2.86 -2.30
CA SER A 42 4.40 -2.94 -3.76
C SER A 42 5.20 -4.19 -4.13
N PRO A 43 4.64 -5.15 -4.89
CA PRO A 43 3.28 -5.18 -5.44
C PRO A 43 2.20 -5.16 -4.35
N LYS A 44 0.97 -4.79 -4.72
CA LYS A 44 -0.18 -4.92 -3.81
C LYS A 44 -0.43 -6.41 -3.54
N GLU A 45 -1.26 -6.69 -2.54
CA GLU A 45 -1.73 -8.04 -2.26
C GLU A 45 -2.23 -8.76 -3.52
N GLY A 46 -1.89 -10.04 -3.64
CA GLY A 46 -2.17 -10.81 -4.85
C GLY A 46 -1.18 -11.92 -5.12
N GLU A 47 -1.20 -12.40 -6.36
CA GLU A 47 -0.34 -13.48 -6.84
C GLU A 47 1.05 -12.94 -7.17
N VAL A 48 2.07 -13.57 -6.59
CA VAL A 48 3.47 -13.26 -6.82
C VAL A 48 4.24 -14.52 -7.17
N GLY A 49 5.31 -14.38 -7.95
CA GLY A 49 6.21 -15.47 -8.26
C GLY A 49 7.07 -15.86 -7.06
N PRO A 50 7.53 -17.12 -6.98
CA PRO A 50 8.52 -17.50 -5.97
C PRO A 50 9.82 -16.70 -6.20
N GLY A 51 10.27 -15.99 -5.16
CA GLY A 51 11.44 -15.13 -5.20
C GLY A 51 11.13 -13.65 -5.48
N ASP A 52 9.86 -13.29 -5.68
CA ASP A 52 9.45 -11.90 -5.84
C ASP A 52 9.69 -11.08 -4.58
N LYS A 53 9.93 -9.79 -4.77
CA LYS A 53 10.23 -8.85 -3.68
C LYS A 53 9.06 -7.91 -3.48
N VAL A 54 8.48 -7.95 -2.28
CA VAL A 54 7.48 -6.99 -1.83
C VAL A 54 8.20 -5.86 -1.11
N THR A 55 8.04 -4.65 -1.63
CA THR A 55 8.55 -3.42 -1.04
C THR A 55 7.52 -2.84 -0.09
N LEU A 56 7.92 -2.62 1.16
CA LEU A 56 7.16 -1.95 2.21
C LEU A 56 7.71 -0.53 2.35
N THR A 57 6.85 0.48 2.30
CA THR A 57 7.24 1.89 2.35
C THR A 57 6.27 2.70 3.19
N THR A 58 6.74 3.78 3.82
CA THR A 58 5.90 4.81 4.46
C THR A 58 6.40 6.18 4.06
N ASN A 59 5.50 7.15 3.78
CA ASN A 59 5.94 8.52 3.49
C ASN A 59 6.26 9.32 4.77
N THR A 60 6.04 8.73 5.95
CA THR A 60 6.42 9.39 7.20
C THR A 60 7.93 9.30 7.40
N ALA A 61 8.61 10.41 7.13
CA ALA A 61 10.05 10.51 7.30
C ALA A 61 10.47 10.20 8.76
N GLY A 62 11.44 9.30 8.91
CA GLY A 62 11.95 8.86 10.21
C GLY A 62 11.04 7.89 10.97
N ALA A 63 10.02 7.30 10.33
CA ALA A 63 9.24 6.22 10.92
C ALA A 63 9.93 4.85 10.77
N MET A 64 9.75 3.99 11.76
CA MET A 64 10.13 2.58 11.75
C MET A 64 8.92 1.73 11.38
N ILE A 65 9.06 0.92 10.34
CA ILE A 65 8.06 -0.03 9.88
C ILE A 65 8.33 -1.36 10.56
N TYR A 66 7.42 -1.85 11.39
CA TYR A 66 7.46 -3.18 11.97
C TYR A 66 6.57 -4.11 11.16
N TYR A 67 7.04 -5.32 10.86
CA TYR A 67 6.30 -6.25 10.01
C TYR A 67 6.40 -7.70 10.46
N THR A 68 5.43 -8.49 10.01
CA THR A 68 5.36 -9.94 10.18
C THR A 68 4.96 -10.56 8.85
N ILE A 69 5.50 -11.72 8.54
CA ILE A 69 5.19 -12.47 7.30
C ILE A 69 4.21 -13.63 7.56
N ASN A 70 3.95 -13.94 8.83
CA ASN A 70 3.08 -15.06 9.23
C ASN A 70 1.61 -14.65 9.42
N GLY A 71 1.23 -13.42 9.05
CA GLY A 71 -0.11 -12.88 9.29
C GLY A 71 -0.43 -12.57 10.75
N THR A 72 0.52 -12.73 11.67
CA THR A 72 0.38 -12.34 13.08
C THR A 72 0.45 -10.83 13.24
N GLU A 73 -0.09 -10.29 14.33
CA GLU A 73 -0.02 -8.85 14.57
C GLU A 73 1.43 -8.42 14.84
N PRO A 74 1.99 -7.48 14.06
CA PRO A 74 3.35 -7.01 14.27
C PRO A 74 3.42 -6.23 15.59
N THR A 75 4.50 -6.44 16.34
CA THR A 75 4.78 -5.71 17.58
C THR A 75 6.10 -4.95 17.46
N LYS A 76 6.42 -4.08 18.42
CA LYS A 76 7.71 -3.38 18.45
C LYS A 76 8.93 -4.31 18.69
N ALA A 77 8.69 -5.61 18.91
CA ALA A 77 9.70 -6.66 18.96
C ALA A 77 9.86 -7.41 17.62
N SER A 78 8.97 -7.18 16.66
CA SER A 78 9.06 -7.79 15.32
C SER A 78 10.22 -7.18 14.51
N PRO A 79 10.65 -7.86 13.43
CA PRO A 79 11.56 -7.27 12.46
C PRO A 79 11.07 -5.90 12.00
N SER A 80 12.01 -4.97 11.81
CA SER A 80 11.68 -3.60 11.42
C SER A 80 12.56 -3.08 10.30
N PHE A 81 11.99 -2.17 9.52
CA PHE A 81 12.64 -1.41 8.47
C PHE A 81 12.59 0.08 8.79
N TYR A 82 13.61 0.81 8.39
CA TYR A 82 13.62 2.26 8.52
C TYR A 82 13.08 2.90 7.24
N GLN A 83 11.87 3.46 7.29
CA GLN A 83 11.10 4.06 6.17
C GLN A 83 10.77 3.16 4.97
N THR A 84 11.68 2.29 4.55
CA THR A 84 11.51 1.39 3.41
C THR A 84 12.22 0.07 3.65
N GLY A 85 11.65 -1.02 3.14
CA GLY A 85 12.27 -2.33 3.18
C GLY A 85 11.68 -3.27 2.14
N THR A 86 12.41 -4.34 1.84
CA THR A 86 11.97 -5.35 0.87
C THR A 86 11.92 -6.72 1.54
N VAL A 87 10.82 -7.43 1.31
CA VAL A 87 10.59 -8.79 1.80
C VAL A 87 10.49 -9.71 0.60
N THR A 88 11.34 -10.73 0.54
CA THR A 88 11.26 -11.76 -0.50
C THR A 88 10.16 -12.74 -0.15
N VAL A 89 9.27 -13.00 -1.10
CA VAL A 89 8.17 -13.96 -0.98
C VAL A 89 8.53 -15.21 -1.78
N ASN A 90 8.85 -16.30 -1.06
CA ASN A 90 9.15 -17.60 -1.67
C ASN A 90 7.97 -18.57 -1.57
N GLU A 91 7.06 -18.35 -0.62
CA GLU A 91 5.91 -19.18 -0.31
C GLU A 91 4.69 -18.30 -0.02
N ALA A 92 3.48 -18.87 -0.07
CA ALA A 92 2.26 -18.12 0.19
C ALA A 92 2.24 -17.66 1.66
N LEU A 93 2.15 -16.35 1.88
CA LEU A 93 2.31 -15.75 3.19
C LEU A 93 1.50 -14.47 3.32
N THR A 94 1.29 -13.99 4.55
CA THR A 94 0.53 -12.77 4.82
C THR A 94 1.42 -11.77 5.51
N ILE A 95 1.74 -10.68 4.80
CA ILE A 95 2.55 -9.61 5.36
C ILE A 95 1.63 -8.63 6.09
N LYS A 96 1.84 -8.44 7.39
CA LYS A 96 1.23 -7.34 8.13
C LYS A 96 2.33 -6.37 8.54
N ALA A 97 2.08 -5.08 8.41
CA ALA A 97 3.04 -4.04 8.75
C ALA A 97 2.39 -2.80 9.34
N PHE A 98 3.08 -2.15 10.26
CA PHE A 98 2.68 -0.85 10.82
C PHE A 98 3.90 0.02 11.03
N ALA A 99 3.71 1.33 10.97
CA ALA A 99 4.76 2.31 11.11
C ALA A 99 4.62 3.05 12.45
N VAL A 100 5.76 3.27 13.10
CA VAL A 100 5.88 3.87 14.42
C VAL A 100 6.89 4.99 14.33
N LYS A 101 6.58 6.13 14.95
CA LYS A 101 7.51 7.24 15.08
C LYS A 101 7.40 7.84 16.47
N SER A 102 8.54 8.07 17.10
CA SER A 102 8.59 8.71 18.42
C SER A 102 7.95 10.10 18.35
N GLY A 103 7.04 10.39 19.30
CA GLY A 103 6.31 11.65 19.37
C GLY A 103 5.09 11.75 18.44
N MET A 104 4.75 10.68 17.71
CA MET A 104 3.54 10.59 16.88
C MET A 104 2.72 9.36 17.30
N LYS A 105 1.44 9.33 16.93
CA LYS A 105 0.61 8.15 17.13
C LYS A 105 0.91 7.11 16.05
N ASP A 106 1.02 5.85 16.46
CA ASP A 106 1.32 4.70 15.58
C ASP A 106 0.31 4.61 14.42
N SER A 107 0.76 4.12 13.25
CA SER A 107 -0.10 3.96 12.08
C SER A 107 -1.11 2.82 12.27
N ALA A 108 -2.14 2.79 11.42
CA ALA A 108 -2.95 1.59 11.28
C ALA A 108 -2.10 0.40 10.77
N VAL A 109 -2.42 -0.82 11.23
CA VAL A 109 -1.79 -2.05 10.73
C VAL A 109 -2.32 -2.31 9.33
N SER A 110 -1.42 -2.31 8.35
CA SER A 110 -1.70 -2.63 6.96
C SER A 110 -1.44 -4.12 6.74
N SER A 111 -2.32 -4.80 6.03
CA SER A 111 -2.22 -6.24 5.73
C SER A 111 -2.23 -6.47 4.23
N ALA A 112 -1.35 -7.34 3.75
CA ALA A 112 -1.30 -7.79 2.38
C ALA A 112 -1.08 -9.31 2.33
N SER A 113 -1.99 -10.01 1.67
CA SER A 113 -1.89 -11.46 1.47
C SER A 113 -1.24 -11.77 0.13
N TYR A 114 -0.28 -12.69 0.13
CA TYR A 114 0.43 -13.11 -1.08
C TYR A 114 0.27 -14.60 -1.30
N THR A 115 -0.11 -14.96 -2.52
CA THR A 115 -0.17 -16.34 -3.00
C THR A 115 0.93 -16.57 -4.01
N ILE A 116 1.48 -17.79 -4.04
CA ILE A 116 2.49 -18.14 -5.05
C ILE A 116 1.79 -18.61 -6.31
N ASP A 117 2.02 -17.91 -7.41
CA ASP A 117 1.76 -18.43 -8.74
C ASP A 117 3.11 -18.76 -9.41
N PRO A 118 3.44 -20.05 -9.64
CA PRO A 118 4.67 -20.43 -10.34
C PRO A 118 4.76 -19.84 -11.77
N LYS A 119 3.64 -19.41 -12.35
CA LYS A 119 3.58 -18.76 -13.66
C LYS A 119 3.85 -17.24 -13.61
N ALA A 120 3.85 -16.62 -12.42
CA ALA A 120 4.09 -15.19 -12.24
C ALA A 120 5.58 -14.80 -12.20
N THR A 121 6.50 -15.75 -12.36
CA THR A 121 7.95 -15.47 -12.45
C THR A 121 8.21 -14.45 -13.56
N GLY A 122 8.79 -13.30 -13.18
CA GLY A 122 9.06 -12.17 -14.08
C GLY A 122 10.01 -12.51 -15.24
N VAL A 123 9.47 -13.15 -16.28
CA VAL A 123 10.10 -13.39 -17.58
C VAL A 123 9.08 -13.12 -18.68
N VAL A 124 9.20 -11.94 -19.30
CA VAL A 124 8.88 -11.72 -20.73
C VAL A 124 10.02 -10.96 -21.37
#